data_AF-A0A395IG69-F1
#
_entry.id   AF-A0A395IG69-F1
#
_cell.length_a   1.000
_cell.length_b   1.000
_cell.length_c   1.000
_cell.angle_alpha   90.00
_cell.angle_beta   90.00
_cell.angle_gamma   90.00
#
_symmetry.space_group_name_H-M   'P 1'
#
loop_
_entity.id
_entity.type
_entity.pdbx_description
1 polymer ?
#
loop_
_entity_poly.entity_id
_entity_poly.type
_entity_poly.pdbx_seq_one_letter_code
_entity_poly.pdbx_strand_id
1 'polypeptide(L)'
;MPPLKSWLRIPPNSDFSIFNIPFGIITSRHSKLPIVQPSALVIMSLISLHSPSPLVFQKLPSFKEHVSVFEEPTLNAFAALGQPVHREVRKYIQEIFKEDTQYPELLKDNEEVQKECLLKEGDWKNHLPMSIGDYTDFFAGINHARNAGVMFRGPDNALQPNYTHVPIGYHGRASSVVGLRNASYTTKCQIILDPKAPGPKKPIFGPSRRLDIELELGCFLCTGNELENLSNPWVVLQDAIAPFRTAKLETETEKSGELLDYLKEENKHTGLDINLEIDLTTPDGSHNDDWEG
;
A
#
# COMPACT_ATOMS: atom_id res chain seq x y z
N MET A 1 23.30 -0.89 17.84
CA MET A 1 22.35 -1.19 18.93
C MET A 1 21.84 -2.62 18.72
N PRO A 2 21.48 -3.38 19.76
CA PRO A 2 20.76 -4.64 19.59
C PRO A 2 19.43 -4.39 18.85
N PRO A 3 18.90 -5.37 18.10
CA PRO A 3 17.60 -5.22 17.44
C PRO A 3 16.49 -5.01 18.48
N LEU A 4 15.55 -4.11 18.18
CA LEU A 4 14.33 -3.92 18.96
C LEU A 4 13.59 -5.25 19.08
N LYS A 5 13.29 -5.65 20.32
CA LYS A 5 12.48 -6.81 20.65
C LYS A 5 11.15 -6.37 21.24
N SER A 6 10.12 -7.17 21.05
CA SER A 6 8.81 -6.96 21.66
C SER A 6 8.56 -7.90 22.83
N TRP A 7 7.81 -7.45 23.83
CA TRP A 7 7.22 -8.34 24.84
C TRP A 7 6.08 -9.19 24.28
N LEU A 8 5.40 -8.74 23.22
CA LEU A 8 4.39 -9.53 22.52
C LEU A 8 5.07 -10.43 21.49
N ARG A 9 4.74 -11.72 21.50
CA ARG A 9 5.41 -12.72 20.66
C ARG A 9 5.05 -12.56 19.18
N ILE A 10 6.03 -12.17 18.37
CA ILE A 10 5.95 -12.14 16.90
C ILE A 10 6.40 -13.50 16.33
N PRO A 11 5.63 -14.16 15.42
CA PRO A 11 6.14 -15.27 14.63
C PRO A 11 7.29 -14.81 13.71
N PRO A 12 8.41 -15.56 13.57
CA PRO A 12 9.55 -15.11 12.76
C PRO A 12 9.23 -14.78 11.29
N ASN A 13 8.22 -15.44 10.73
CA ASN A 13 7.79 -15.27 9.33
C ASN A 13 6.54 -14.37 9.22
N SER A 14 6.30 -13.48 10.18
CA SER A 14 5.18 -12.54 10.13
C SER A 14 5.61 -11.22 9.48
N ASP A 15 4.82 -10.76 8.50
CA ASP A 15 4.97 -9.43 7.90
C ASP A 15 4.85 -8.30 8.93
N PHE A 16 4.19 -8.56 10.07
CA PHE A 16 3.85 -7.58 11.10
C PHE A 16 4.84 -7.60 12.27
N SER A 17 6.01 -7.03 12.04
CA SER A 17 7.02 -6.82 13.08
C SER A 17 6.92 -5.46 13.77
N ILE A 18 7.64 -5.30 14.89
CA ILE A 18 7.90 -4.00 15.55
C ILE A 18 8.63 -2.99 14.63
N PHE A 19 9.15 -3.42 13.49
CA PHE A 19 9.75 -2.57 12.46
C PHE A 19 8.81 -2.26 11.30
N ASN A 20 7.74 -3.03 11.06
CA ASN A 20 6.79 -2.71 10.01
C ASN A 20 5.77 -1.67 10.53
N ILE A 21 4.94 -2.04 11.50
CA ILE A 21 3.82 -1.23 12.02
C ILE A 21 3.04 -0.59 10.84
N PRO A 22 2.45 -1.40 9.96
CA PRO A 22 1.51 -0.89 8.99
C PRO A 22 0.23 -0.50 9.72
N PHE A 23 -0.55 0.27 9.00
CA PHE A 23 -1.67 1.03 9.51
C PHE A 23 -2.88 0.51 8.66
N GLY A 24 -4.00 0.08 9.29
CA GLY A 24 -5.11 -0.67 8.66
C GLY A 24 -6.54 -0.32 9.16
N ILE A 25 -7.56 -0.28 8.28
CA ILE A 25 -8.93 0.18 8.60
C ILE A 25 -9.69 -1.11 8.83
N ILE A 26 -10.28 -1.24 10.01
CA ILE A 26 -10.89 -2.50 10.44
C ILE A 26 -12.32 -2.32 10.91
N THR A 27 -13.07 -3.42 10.86
CA THR A 27 -14.21 -3.65 11.77
C THR A 27 -13.94 -4.90 12.58
N SER A 28 -14.03 -4.80 13.91
CA SER A 28 -13.87 -5.92 14.84
C SER A 28 -15.23 -6.60 15.13
N ARG A 29 -15.23 -7.93 15.28
CA ARG A 29 -16.41 -8.70 15.73
C ARG A 29 -16.84 -8.37 17.16
N HIS A 30 -15.93 -7.84 17.97
CA HIS A 30 -16.15 -7.53 19.39
C HIS A 30 -16.55 -6.08 19.65
N SER A 31 -16.51 -5.20 18.63
CA SER A 31 -17.00 -3.83 18.77
C SER A 31 -18.53 -3.81 18.88
N LYS A 32 -19.05 -3.08 19.87
CA LYS A 32 -20.50 -2.89 20.08
C LYS A 32 -21.16 -1.99 19.02
N LEU A 33 -20.36 -1.36 18.17
CA LEU A 33 -20.78 -0.48 17.09
C LEU A 33 -20.06 -0.88 15.80
N PRO A 34 -20.70 -0.83 14.62
CA PRO A 34 -20.09 -1.14 13.33
C PRO A 34 -19.19 0.03 12.87
N ILE A 35 -18.25 0.44 13.72
CA ILE A 35 -17.31 1.52 13.44
C ILE A 35 -16.18 0.97 12.59
N VAL A 36 -15.99 1.63 11.47
CA VAL A 36 -14.84 1.49 10.59
C VAL A 36 -13.71 2.26 11.28
N GLN A 37 -12.71 1.56 11.82
CA GLN A 37 -11.74 2.14 12.77
C GLN A 37 -10.31 2.14 12.23
N PRO A 38 -9.57 3.25 12.44
CA PRO A 38 -8.12 3.29 12.40
C PRO A 38 -7.50 2.29 13.37
N SER A 39 -6.58 1.48 12.85
CA SER A 39 -5.71 0.65 13.67
C SER A 39 -4.26 0.76 13.19
N ALA A 40 -3.34 0.57 14.13
CA ALA A 40 -1.98 0.15 13.81
C ALA A 40 -1.95 -1.37 13.99
N LEU A 41 -1.56 -2.11 12.95
CA LEU A 41 -1.39 -3.55 13.04
C LEU A 41 0.00 -3.82 13.61
N VAL A 42 0.03 -4.15 14.89
CA VAL A 42 1.26 -4.38 15.64
C VAL A 42 1.21 -5.81 16.14
N ILE A 43 1.98 -6.69 15.51
CA ILE A 43 2.28 -8.03 16.07
C ILE A 43 1.00 -8.87 16.19
N MET A 44 0.44 -9.29 15.04
CA MET A 44 -0.74 -10.17 14.96
C MET A 44 -1.99 -9.67 15.71
N SER A 45 -1.97 -8.41 16.15
CA SER A 45 -2.90 -7.83 17.10
C SER A 45 -3.17 -6.38 16.73
N LEU A 46 -4.41 -6.05 16.44
CA LEU A 46 -4.78 -4.70 16.04
C LEU A 46 -5.06 -3.85 17.26
N ILE A 47 -4.22 -2.84 17.50
CA ILE A 47 -4.59 -1.78 18.44
C ILE A 47 -5.81 -1.09 17.84
N SER A 48 -6.99 -1.27 18.44
CA SER A 48 -8.11 -0.37 18.21
C SER A 48 -7.69 0.99 18.77
N LEU A 49 -7.44 1.94 17.86
CA LEU A 49 -7.09 3.31 18.23
C LEU A 49 -8.34 4.14 18.56
N HIS A 50 -9.46 3.47 18.89
CA HIS A 50 -10.72 4.08 19.30
C HIS A 50 -10.99 3.85 20.79
N SER A 51 -10.88 2.60 21.28
CA SER A 51 -11.07 2.29 22.71
C SER A 51 -10.01 1.32 23.23
N PRO A 52 -9.21 1.69 24.26
CA PRO A 52 -9.09 2.99 24.87
C PRO A 52 -7.90 3.76 24.28
N SER A 53 -8.11 4.40 23.13
CA SER A 53 -7.18 5.42 22.58
C SER A 53 -6.75 6.46 23.63
N PRO A 54 -7.68 6.95 24.49
CA PRO A 54 -7.33 7.89 25.55
C PRO A 54 -6.55 7.29 26.72
N LEU A 55 -6.29 5.97 26.76
CA LEU A 55 -5.35 5.33 27.70
C LEU A 55 -4.02 5.04 27.02
N VAL A 56 -4.02 4.43 25.82
CA VAL A 56 -2.79 4.03 25.14
C VAL A 56 -1.91 5.25 24.79
N PHE A 57 -2.48 6.38 24.37
CA PHE A 57 -1.71 7.60 24.02
C PHE A 57 -1.45 8.59 25.16
N GLN A 58 -1.74 8.25 26.42
CA GLN A 58 -1.59 9.21 27.54
C GLN A 58 -0.16 9.74 27.74
N LYS A 59 0.86 8.96 27.38
CA LYS A 59 2.27 9.35 27.54
C LYS A 59 2.83 10.02 26.27
N LEU A 60 1.96 10.44 25.34
CA LEU A 60 2.31 11.20 24.14
C LEU A 60 1.59 12.57 24.11
N PRO A 61 1.98 13.55 24.95
CA PRO A 61 1.22 14.80 25.13
C PRO A 61 1.10 15.64 23.85
N SER A 62 2.12 15.60 22.99
CA SER A 62 2.19 16.21 21.66
C SER A 62 1.07 15.75 20.72
N PHE A 63 0.66 14.49 20.82
CA PHE A 63 -0.40 13.91 19.99
C PHE A 63 -1.81 14.11 20.58
N LYS A 64 -1.93 14.63 21.81
CA LYS A 64 -3.20 14.72 22.54
C LYS A 64 -4.30 15.47 21.79
N GLU A 65 -3.94 16.55 21.09
CA GLU A 65 -4.89 17.36 20.31
C GLU A 65 -5.28 16.71 18.97
N HIS A 66 -4.61 15.61 18.59
CA HIS A 66 -4.80 14.88 17.34
C HIS A 66 -5.47 13.51 17.52
N VAL A 67 -5.70 13.04 18.75
CA VAL A 67 -6.22 11.67 19.01
C VAL A 67 -7.53 11.36 18.25
N SER A 68 -8.39 12.36 18.02
CA SER A 68 -9.65 12.18 17.28
C SER A 68 -9.49 11.72 15.83
N VAL A 69 -8.32 11.88 15.20
CA VAL A 69 -8.08 11.34 13.85
C VAL A 69 -8.13 9.81 13.80
N PHE A 70 -8.05 9.16 14.96
CA PHE A 70 -8.21 7.72 15.11
C PHE A 70 -9.66 7.28 15.36
N GLU A 71 -10.63 8.20 15.32
CA GLU A 71 -12.06 7.93 15.36
C GLU A 71 -12.71 8.01 13.96
N GLU A 72 -11.97 8.52 12.97
CA GLU A 72 -12.43 8.73 11.59
C GLU A 72 -12.60 7.43 10.78
N PRO A 73 -13.63 7.29 9.92
CA PRO A 73 -13.88 6.07 9.14
C PRO A 73 -12.85 5.80 8.04
N THR A 74 -11.92 6.72 7.85
CA THR A 74 -10.75 6.63 6.97
C THR A 74 -9.63 7.39 7.66
N LEU A 75 -8.39 7.00 7.41
CA LEU A 75 -7.24 7.69 7.98
C LEU A 75 -6.94 9.08 7.36
N ASN A 76 -7.76 9.60 6.44
CA ASN A 76 -7.49 10.85 5.70
C ASN A 76 -7.02 12.00 6.63
N ALA A 77 -7.61 12.08 7.83
CA ALA A 77 -7.22 13.04 8.86
C ALA A 77 -5.85 12.74 9.50
N PHE A 78 -5.50 11.49 9.81
CA PHE A 78 -4.16 11.14 10.33
C PHE A 78 -3.07 11.40 9.30
N ALA A 79 -3.33 11.07 8.04
CA ALA A 79 -2.40 11.31 6.95
C ALA A 79 -2.06 12.80 6.80
N ALA A 80 -3.07 13.67 6.94
CA ALA A 80 -2.93 15.13 6.88
C ALA A 80 -1.94 15.70 7.93
N LEU A 81 -1.73 15.01 9.06
CA LEU A 81 -0.79 15.44 10.10
C LEU A 81 0.69 15.35 9.68
N GLY A 82 0.97 14.65 8.58
CA GLY A 82 2.29 14.61 7.96
C GLY A 82 3.36 13.79 8.69
N GLN A 83 4.50 13.62 8.00
CA GLN A 83 5.58 12.73 8.41
C GLN A 83 6.11 12.95 9.86
N PRO A 84 6.24 14.19 10.40
CA PRO A 84 6.70 14.37 11.78
C PRO A 84 5.81 13.68 12.80
N VAL A 85 4.49 13.79 12.67
CA VAL A 85 3.52 13.17 13.56
C VAL A 85 3.46 11.65 13.32
N HIS A 86 3.53 11.20 12.05
CA HIS A 86 3.60 9.76 11.75
C HIS A 86 4.80 9.08 12.39
N ARG A 87 5.98 9.73 12.36
CA ARG A 87 7.20 9.28 13.02
C ARG A 87 7.07 9.22 14.53
N GLU A 88 6.44 10.22 15.12
CA GLU A 88 6.21 10.29 16.56
C GLU A 88 5.29 9.16 17.03
N VAL A 89 4.12 9.01 16.42
CA VAL A 89 3.17 7.92 16.71
C VAL A 89 3.82 6.54 16.49
N ARG A 90 4.56 6.36 15.39
CA ARG A 90 5.30 5.12 15.12
C ARG A 90 6.30 4.79 16.22
N LYS A 91 7.15 5.74 16.62
CA LYS A 91 8.13 5.54 17.70
C LYS A 91 7.45 5.26 19.03
N TYR A 92 6.35 5.94 19.31
CA TYR A 92 5.58 5.71 20.52
C TYR A 92 5.00 4.29 20.57
N ILE A 93 4.41 3.81 19.47
CA ILE A 93 3.97 2.42 19.34
C ILE A 93 5.13 1.45 19.51
N GLN A 94 6.31 1.72 18.93
CA GLN A 94 7.51 0.90 19.16
C GLN A 94 7.88 0.83 20.64
N GLU A 95 7.84 1.95 21.36
CA GLU A 95 8.14 2.01 22.80
C GLU A 95 7.10 1.24 23.64
N ILE A 96 5.80 1.31 23.30
CA ILE A 96 4.73 0.54 23.98
C ILE A 96 4.97 -0.97 23.86
N PHE A 97 5.40 -1.46 22.69
CA PHE A 97 5.60 -2.89 22.46
C PHE A 97 6.98 -3.42 22.84
N LYS A 98 7.94 -2.53 23.15
CA LYS A 98 9.34 -2.86 23.43
C LYS A 98 9.48 -3.76 24.68
N GLU A 99 10.33 -4.79 24.61
CA GLU A 99 10.51 -5.78 25.70
C GLU A 99 10.78 -5.12 27.07
N ASP A 100 11.62 -4.09 27.08
CA ASP A 100 11.99 -3.22 28.21
C ASP A 100 11.27 -1.84 28.15
N THR A 101 10.01 -1.82 27.73
CA THR A 101 9.16 -0.61 27.65
C THR A 101 9.15 0.21 28.94
N GLN A 102 9.18 1.53 28.80
CA GLN A 102 9.02 2.47 29.91
C GLN A 102 7.58 2.58 30.43
N TYR A 103 6.59 2.03 29.72
CA TYR A 103 5.16 2.17 30.03
C TYR A 103 4.42 0.82 30.12
N PRO A 104 4.91 -0.14 30.92
CA PRO A 104 4.31 -1.47 30.99
C PRO A 104 2.85 -1.44 31.49
N GLU A 105 2.49 -0.44 32.30
CA GLU A 105 1.14 -0.27 32.87
C GLU A 105 0.05 0.04 31.83
N LEU A 106 0.44 0.52 30.65
CA LEU A 106 -0.51 0.89 29.59
C LEU A 106 -1.03 -0.30 28.81
N LEU A 107 -0.21 -1.35 28.64
CA LEU A 107 -0.58 -2.50 27.81
C LEU A 107 0.10 -3.80 28.27
N LYS A 108 1.42 -3.84 28.45
CA LYS A 108 2.18 -5.07 28.76
C LYS A 108 1.66 -5.81 30.00
N ASP A 109 1.38 -5.07 31.08
CA ASP A 109 0.95 -5.62 32.36
C ASP A 109 -0.58 -5.43 32.58
N ASN A 110 -1.30 -4.98 31.55
CA ASN A 110 -2.72 -4.61 31.63
C ASN A 110 -3.60 -5.56 30.79
N GLU A 111 -3.96 -6.71 31.37
CA GLU A 111 -4.76 -7.72 30.69
C GLU A 111 -6.14 -7.24 30.20
N GLU A 112 -6.75 -6.26 30.87
CA GLU A 112 -8.06 -5.73 30.49
C GLU A 112 -7.95 -4.94 29.18
N VAL A 113 -7.00 -3.99 29.11
CA VAL A 113 -6.72 -3.24 27.88
C VAL A 113 -6.19 -4.15 26.78
N GLN A 114 -5.41 -5.20 27.08
CA GLN A 114 -5.02 -6.20 26.07
C GLN A 114 -6.24 -6.90 25.44
N LYS A 115 -7.26 -7.24 26.21
CA LYS A 115 -8.47 -7.90 25.68
C LYS A 115 -9.31 -6.98 24.78
N GLU A 116 -9.20 -5.66 24.96
CA GLU A 116 -9.84 -4.66 24.08
C GLU A 116 -8.99 -4.31 22.84
N CYS A 117 -7.66 -4.22 23.01
CA CYS A 117 -6.72 -3.71 22.00
C CYS A 117 -5.85 -4.75 21.30
N LEU A 118 -5.95 -6.05 21.59
CA LEU A 118 -5.20 -7.10 20.89
C LEU A 118 -6.16 -8.09 20.23
N LEU A 119 -6.69 -7.70 19.07
CA LEU A 119 -7.60 -8.53 18.28
C LEU A 119 -6.86 -9.68 17.60
N LYS A 120 -7.34 -10.91 17.78
CA LYS A 120 -6.76 -12.10 17.12
C LYS A 120 -7.07 -12.10 15.62
N GLU A 121 -6.25 -12.82 14.87
CA GLU A 121 -6.50 -13.13 13.47
C GLU A 121 -7.90 -13.74 13.26
N GLY A 122 -8.65 -13.22 12.27
CA GLY A 122 -10.02 -13.65 11.96
C GLY A 122 -11.14 -12.94 12.76
N ASP A 123 -10.82 -12.27 13.88
CA ASP A 123 -11.80 -11.48 14.67
C ASP A 123 -12.04 -10.07 14.11
N TRP A 124 -11.46 -9.76 12.96
CA TRP A 124 -11.51 -8.48 12.28
C TRP A 124 -11.62 -8.62 10.76
N LYS A 125 -11.96 -7.53 10.09
CA LYS A 125 -11.99 -7.42 8.63
C LYS A 125 -11.40 -6.09 8.17
N ASN A 126 -10.46 -6.14 7.23
CA ASN A 126 -9.92 -4.96 6.54
C ASN A 126 -10.94 -4.31 5.59
N HIS A 127 -10.85 -2.99 5.43
CA HIS A 127 -11.57 -2.21 4.43
C HIS A 127 -10.61 -1.40 3.56
N LEU A 128 -11.15 -0.68 2.57
CA LEU A 128 -10.36 0.27 1.79
C LEU A 128 -9.75 1.32 2.75
N PRO A 129 -8.46 1.68 2.57
CA PRO A 129 -7.73 2.55 3.49
C PRO A 129 -8.27 3.96 3.71
N MET A 130 -8.95 4.44 2.68
CA MET A 130 -8.77 5.77 2.14
C MET A 130 -10.04 6.17 1.44
N SER A 131 -10.47 7.41 1.62
CA SER A 131 -11.40 8.01 0.67
C SER A 131 -10.60 8.51 -0.53
N ILE A 132 -10.37 7.63 -1.52
CA ILE A 132 -9.56 7.94 -2.72
C ILE A 132 -10.34 8.93 -3.59
N GLY A 133 -9.85 10.18 -3.65
CA GLY A 133 -10.34 11.19 -4.59
C GLY A 133 -9.92 10.85 -6.02
N ASP A 134 -8.61 10.90 -6.26
CA ASP A 134 -8.00 10.58 -7.55
C ASP A 134 -7.09 9.36 -7.48
N TYR A 135 -7.01 8.66 -8.61
CA TYR A 135 -6.10 7.54 -8.83
C TYR A 135 -5.36 7.78 -10.14
N THR A 136 -4.03 7.70 -10.09
CA THR A 136 -3.14 7.86 -11.24
C THR A 136 -2.26 6.62 -11.32
N ASP A 137 -2.23 5.98 -12.49
CA ASP A 137 -1.31 4.90 -12.80
C ASP A 137 -0.15 5.45 -13.65
N PHE A 138 1.05 4.92 -13.43
CA PHE A 138 2.29 5.29 -14.10
C PHE A 138 2.89 4.11 -14.85
N PHE A 139 3.22 4.33 -16.12
CA PHE A 139 3.81 3.34 -17.02
C PHE A 139 5.32 3.16 -16.78
N ALA A 140 5.76 3.10 -15.52
CA ALA A 140 7.15 3.26 -15.10
C ALA A 140 8.05 2.02 -15.27
N GLY A 141 7.51 0.85 -15.61
CA GLY A 141 8.28 -0.38 -15.80
C GLY A 141 8.89 -0.50 -17.21
N ILE A 142 10.18 -0.17 -17.39
CA ILE A 142 10.83 -0.16 -18.71
C ILE A 142 10.77 -1.52 -19.45
N ASN A 143 10.85 -2.64 -18.73
CA ASN A 143 10.75 -3.97 -19.33
C ASN A 143 9.31 -4.29 -19.76
N HIS A 144 8.32 -3.92 -18.95
CA HIS A 144 6.90 -4.00 -19.32
C HIS A 144 6.62 -3.13 -20.56
N ALA A 145 7.05 -1.87 -20.55
CA ALA A 145 6.88 -0.94 -21.66
C ALA A 145 7.53 -1.43 -22.96
N ARG A 146 8.74 -2.02 -22.87
CA ARG A 146 9.41 -2.66 -24.00
C ARG A 146 8.64 -3.87 -24.50
N ASN A 147 8.25 -4.80 -23.62
CA ASN A 147 7.54 -6.03 -24.00
C ASN A 147 6.19 -5.72 -24.70
N ALA A 148 5.39 -4.82 -24.11
CA ALA A 148 4.18 -4.31 -24.74
C ALA A 148 4.50 -3.65 -26.10
N GLY A 149 5.53 -2.81 -26.15
CA GLY A 149 6.00 -2.15 -27.36
C GLY A 149 6.34 -3.11 -28.50
N VAL A 150 7.09 -4.18 -28.23
CA VAL A 150 7.44 -5.21 -29.22
C VAL A 150 6.16 -5.81 -29.83
N MET A 151 5.16 -6.15 -29.01
CA MET A 151 3.91 -6.76 -29.47
C MET A 151 3.08 -5.85 -30.39
N PHE A 152 3.15 -4.53 -30.21
CA PHE A 152 2.36 -3.56 -31.00
C PHE A 152 3.12 -2.91 -32.16
N ARG A 153 4.44 -2.72 -32.04
CA ARG A 153 5.27 -1.88 -32.94
C ARG A 153 6.53 -2.58 -33.46
N GLY A 154 6.80 -3.79 -33.03
CA GLY A 154 8.06 -4.50 -33.31
C GLY A 154 9.22 -4.04 -32.42
N PRO A 155 10.35 -4.76 -32.43
CA PRO A 155 11.47 -4.53 -31.52
C PRO A 155 12.12 -3.16 -31.68
N ASP A 156 12.30 -2.71 -32.93
CA ASP A 156 13.01 -1.47 -33.24
C ASP A 156 12.27 -0.20 -32.78
N ASN A 157 10.96 -0.30 -32.51
CA ASN A 157 10.09 0.82 -32.10
C ASN A 157 9.36 0.51 -30.78
N ALA A 158 9.97 -0.31 -29.92
CA ALA A 158 9.34 -0.78 -28.69
C ALA A 158 9.03 0.37 -27.72
N LEU A 159 10.00 1.22 -27.39
CA LEU A 159 9.78 2.41 -26.57
C LEU A 159 9.41 3.62 -27.44
N GLN A 160 8.46 4.43 -26.97
CA GLN A 160 8.13 5.70 -27.62
C GLN A 160 9.16 6.78 -27.23
N PRO A 161 9.43 7.80 -28.08
CA PRO A 161 10.49 8.78 -27.83
C PRO A 161 10.36 9.59 -26.53
N ASN A 162 9.16 9.71 -25.95
CA ASN A 162 8.94 10.41 -24.68
C ASN A 162 9.20 9.55 -23.44
N TYR A 163 9.30 8.22 -23.57
CA TYR A 163 9.29 7.29 -22.44
C TYR A 163 10.39 7.54 -21.41
N THR A 164 11.60 7.89 -21.88
CA THR A 164 12.76 8.12 -21.01
C THR A 164 12.91 9.57 -20.55
N HIS A 165 12.04 10.48 -21.00
CA HIS A 165 12.09 11.92 -20.71
C HIS A 165 11.02 12.39 -19.71
N VAL A 166 9.97 11.61 -19.49
CA VAL A 166 8.90 11.92 -18.52
C VAL A 166 8.29 10.62 -17.98
N PRO A 167 7.97 10.51 -16.67
CA PRO A 167 7.16 9.41 -16.15
C PRO A 167 5.74 9.50 -16.73
N ILE A 168 5.49 8.79 -17.82
CA ILE A 168 4.17 8.73 -18.47
C ILE A 168 3.18 8.10 -17.49
N GLY A 169 2.04 8.75 -17.28
CA GLY A 169 0.95 8.24 -16.47
C GLY A 169 -0.41 8.72 -16.98
N TYR A 170 -1.48 8.17 -16.42
CA TYR A 170 -2.85 8.48 -16.78
C TYR A 170 -3.79 8.36 -15.59
N HIS A 171 -4.92 9.07 -15.63
CA HIS A 171 -5.94 8.96 -14.59
C HIS A 171 -6.66 7.60 -14.70
N GLY A 172 -6.50 6.79 -13.66
CA GLY A 172 -7.31 5.60 -13.44
C GLY A 172 -8.67 5.96 -12.82
N ARG A 173 -9.47 4.93 -12.49
CA ARG A 173 -10.81 5.13 -11.94
C ARG A 173 -10.87 4.85 -10.43
N ALA A 174 -10.73 5.90 -9.63
CA ALA A 174 -10.78 5.85 -8.16
C ALA A 174 -12.02 5.09 -7.61
N SER A 175 -13.20 5.30 -8.20
CA SER A 175 -14.45 4.66 -7.75
C SER A 175 -14.51 3.13 -7.92
N SER A 176 -13.54 2.53 -8.60
CA SER A 176 -13.41 1.07 -8.77
C SER A 176 -12.20 0.47 -8.02
N VAL A 177 -11.42 1.29 -7.31
CA VAL A 177 -10.38 0.78 -6.41
C VAL A 177 -11.07 0.14 -5.20
N VAL A 178 -10.75 -1.13 -4.94
CA VAL A 178 -11.36 -1.92 -3.87
C VAL A 178 -10.28 -2.60 -3.03
N GLY A 179 -10.51 -2.69 -1.71
CA GLY A 179 -9.71 -3.56 -0.85
C GLY A 179 -9.96 -5.04 -1.16
N LEU A 180 -9.10 -5.91 -0.60
CA LEU A 180 -9.13 -7.38 -0.73
C LEU A 180 -10.55 -7.98 -0.64
N ARG A 181 -10.92 -8.76 -1.66
CA ARG A 181 -12.23 -9.41 -1.81
C ARG A 181 -12.07 -10.75 -2.53
N ASN A 182 -12.69 -11.79 -1.98
CA ASN A 182 -12.90 -13.05 -2.70
C ASN A 182 -14.09 -12.86 -3.65
N ALA A 183 -13.83 -12.42 -4.88
CA ALA A 183 -14.85 -12.13 -5.88
C ALA A 183 -14.46 -12.68 -7.25
N SER A 184 -15.41 -13.36 -7.90
CA SER A 184 -15.28 -13.80 -9.30
C SER A 184 -15.80 -12.70 -10.21
N TYR A 185 -14.95 -12.21 -11.11
CA TYR A 185 -15.28 -11.14 -12.05
C TYR A 185 -15.37 -11.66 -13.48
N THR A 186 -16.54 -11.49 -14.11
CA THR A 186 -16.69 -11.63 -15.57
C THR A 186 -16.98 -10.26 -16.16
N THR A 187 -15.95 -9.60 -16.69
CA THR A 187 -16.11 -8.31 -17.38
C THR A 187 -16.73 -8.53 -18.75
N LYS A 188 -17.80 -7.78 -19.06
CA LYS A 188 -18.40 -7.74 -20.40
C LYS A 188 -17.91 -6.49 -21.14
N CYS A 189 -17.48 -6.64 -22.38
CA CYS A 189 -16.90 -5.57 -23.18
C CYS A 189 -17.28 -5.71 -24.67
N GLN A 190 -16.87 -4.72 -25.47
CA GLN A 190 -16.93 -4.81 -26.93
C GLN A 190 -15.63 -5.41 -27.49
N ILE A 191 -15.75 -6.40 -28.39
CA ILE A 191 -14.61 -7.17 -28.91
C ILE A 191 -14.69 -7.26 -30.44
N ILE A 192 -13.56 -7.03 -31.10
CA ILE A 192 -13.35 -7.38 -32.52
C ILE A 192 -12.81 -8.81 -32.56
N LEU A 193 -13.59 -9.76 -33.06
CA LEU A 193 -13.25 -11.19 -33.04
C LEU A 193 -12.01 -11.53 -33.87
N ASP A 194 -11.88 -10.93 -35.05
CA ASP A 194 -10.73 -11.08 -35.93
C ASP A 194 -10.22 -9.70 -36.38
N PRO A 195 -9.18 -9.15 -35.73
CA PRO A 195 -8.54 -7.91 -36.14
C PRO A 195 -7.81 -7.99 -37.48
N LYS A 196 -7.60 -9.18 -38.06
CA LYS A 196 -6.96 -9.40 -39.36
C LYS A 196 -7.96 -9.66 -40.51
N ALA A 197 -9.24 -9.84 -40.20
CA ALA A 197 -10.28 -10.08 -41.21
C ALA A 197 -10.35 -8.95 -42.27
N PRO A 198 -10.60 -9.30 -43.55
CA PRO A 198 -10.82 -8.31 -44.61
C PRO A 198 -12.18 -7.62 -44.46
N GLY A 199 -12.25 -6.35 -44.88
CA GLY A 199 -13.48 -5.56 -44.89
C GLY A 199 -13.82 -4.87 -43.55
N PRO A 200 -15.04 -4.31 -43.42
CA PRO A 200 -15.45 -3.53 -42.25
C PRO A 200 -15.58 -4.38 -40.98
N LYS A 201 -14.73 -4.11 -39.99
CA LYS A 201 -14.72 -4.78 -38.69
C LYS A 201 -15.85 -4.26 -37.81
N LYS A 202 -16.72 -5.14 -37.32
CA LYS A 202 -17.84 -4.81 -36.42
C LYS A 202 -17.60 -5.44 -35.03
N PRO A 203 -17.72 -4.69 -33.93
CA PRO A 203 -17.59 -5.25 -32.60
C PRO A 203 -18.81 -6.09 -32.23
N ILE A 204 -18.58 -7.13 -31.42
CA ILE A 204 -19.63 -7.83 -30.67
C ILE A 204 -19.59 -7.42 -29.20
N PHE A 205 -20.71 -7.54 -28.48
CA PHE A 205 -20.74 -7.44 -27.03
C PHE A 205 -20.72 -8.83 -26.40
N GLY A 206 -19.83 -9.06 -25.43
CA GLY A 206 -19.66 -10.36 -24.79
C GLY A 206 -18.69 -10.32 -23.61
N PRO A 207 -18.42 -11.47 -22.94
CA PRO A 207 -17.39 -11.55 -21.91
C PRO A 207 -16.00 -11.31 -22.52
N SER A 208 -15.09 -10.73 -21.73
CA SER A 208 -13.67 -10.64 -22.11
C SER A 208 -13.10 -12.02 -22.41
N ARG A 209 -12.21 -12.08 -23.39
CA ARG A 209 -11.44 -13.28 -23.78
C ARG A 209 -9.95 -13.18 -23.45
N ARG A 210 -9.55 -12.07 -22.84
CA ARG A 210 -8.19 -11.71 -22.42
C ARG A 210 -8.35 -10.86 -21.16
N LEU A 211 -8.70 -11.55 -20.06
CA LEU A 211 -8.55 -10.96 -18.73
C LEU A 211 -7.09 -11.17 -18.34
N ASP A 212 -6.49 -10.16 -17.72
CA ASP A 212 -5.08 -10.11 -17.39
C ASP A 212 -4.90 -9.43 -16.03
N ILE A 213 -3.68 -9.47 -15.48
CA ILE A 213 -3.29 -8.79 -14.25
C ILE A 213 -2.04 -7.94 -14.48
N GLU A 214 -1.93 -6.84 -13.74
CA GLU A 214 -0.73 -6.02 -13.69
C GLU A 214 -0.24 -5.97 -12.24
N LEU A 215 1.04 -6.28 -12.03
CA LEU A 215 1.68 -6.27 -10.71
C LEU A 215 2.29 -4.90 -10.47
N GLU A 216 1.72 -4.18 -9.51
CA GLU A 216 2.04 -2.78 -9.24
C GLU A 216 2.32 -2.53 -7.76
N LEU A 217 2.98 -1.41 -7.47
CA LEU A 217 3.11 -0.84 -6.12
C LEU A 217 2.46 0.54 -6.09
N GLY A 218 1.28 0.62 -5.47
CA GLY A 218 0.59 1.89 -5.21
C GLY A 218 1.17 2.63 -3.99
N CYS A 219 1.18 3.96 -4.05
CA CYS A 219 1.51 4.81 -2.90
C CYS A 219 0.43 5.88 -2.66
N PHE A 220 0.23 6.25 -1.41
CA PHE A 220 -0.75 7.27 -1.02
C PHE A 220 -0.04 8.59 -0.65
N LEU A 221 -0.45 9.68 -1.28
CA LEU A 221 0.13 11.03 -1.07
C LEU A 221 -0.43 11.70 0.20
N CYS A 222 0.28 11.60 1.34
CA CYS A 222 -0.25 12.08 2.63
C CYS A 222 -0.56 13.59 2.68
N THR A 223 0.18 14.42 1.95
CA THR A 223 0.06 15.88 1.93
C THR A 223 0.06 16.40 0.49
N GLY A 224 -0.86 17.32 0.17
CA GLY A 224 -0.89 18.03 -1.11
C GLY A 224 0.29 18.98 -1.33
N ASN A 225 0.32 19.61 -2.51
CA ASN A 225 1.23 20.72 -2.81
C ASN A 225 0.59 22.06 -2.41
N GLU A 226 1.34 23.18 -2.52
CA GLU A 226 0.82 24.52 -2.17
C GLU A 226 -0.38 24.98 -3.04
N LEU A 227 -0.71 24.27 -4.11
CA LEU A 227 -1.81 24.61 -5.01
C LEU A 227 -3.14 23.95 -4.62
N GLU A 228 -3.13 22.72 -4.07
CA GLU A 228 -4.35 22.00 -3.67
C GLU A 228 -4.17 21.20 -2.35
N ASN A 229 -4.91 21.60 -1.31
CA ASN A 229 -4.87 21.02 0.05
C ASN A 229 -5.81 19.81 0.21
N LEU A 230 -5.38 18.58 -0.13
CA LEU A 230 -6.06 17.31 0.22
C LEU A 230 -5.05 16.18 0.55
N SER A 231 -5.47 15.13 1.30
CA SER A 231 -4.56 14.28 2.13
C SER A 231 -4.98 12.79 2.33
N ASN A 232 -4.02 11.84 2.36
CA ASN A 232 -4.23 10.40 2.04
C ASN A 232 -3.53 9.29 2.90
N PRO A 233 -4.23 8.24 3.37
CA PRO A 233 -3.72 6.89 3.80
C PRO A 233 -3.92 5.72 2.82
N TRP A 234 -3.62 4.43 3.09
CA TRP A 234 -2.92 3.75 4.23
C TRP A 234 -1.50 3.46 3.81
N VAL A 235 -0.61 3.41 4.80
CA VAL A 235 0.78 3.68 4.50
C VAL A 235 1.64 2.74 5.31
N VAL A 236 2.38 1.85 4.62
CA VAL A 236 3.68 1.44 5.12
C VAL A 236 4.52 2.71 5.13
N LEU A 237 4.72 3.29 6.31
CA LEU A 237 5.34 4.61 6.43
C LEU A 237 6.69 4.64 5.71
N GLN A 238 7.05 5.77 5.12
CA GLN A 238 8.34 5.95 4.43
C GLN A 238 9.56 5.58 5.31
N ASP A 239 9.40 5.64 6.63
CA ASP A 239 10.39 5.24 7.64
C ASP A 239 10.42 3.73 7.96
N ALA A 240 9.39 2.97 7.56
CA ALA A 240 9.37 1.51 7.61
C ALA A 240 10.06 0.88 6.40
N ILE A 241 9.92 1.48 5.21
CA ILE A 241 10.65 1.09 4.00
C ILE A 241 12.06 1.69 3.90
N ALA A 242 12.41 2.67 4.73
CA ALA A 242 13.74 3.29 4.73
C ALA A 242 14.94 2.31 4.81
N PRO A 243 14.90 1.20 5.57
CA PRO A 243 15.97 0.20 5.59
C PRO A 243 16.14 -0.58 4.28
N PHE A 244 15.12 -0.59 3.42
CA PHE A 244 15.10 -1.26 2.11
C PHE A 244 15.46 -0.30 0.97
N ARG A 245 15.93 0.92 1.28
CA ARG A 245 16.36 1.86 0.25
C ARG A 245 17.65 1.40 -0.41
N THR A 246 17.61 1.33 -1.73
CA THR A 246 18.74 1.00 -2.59
C THR A 246 19.03 2.16 -3.54
N ALA A 247 20.14 2.07 -4.27
CA ALA A 247 20.46 3.03 -5.33
C ALA A 247 19.32 3.10 -6.36
N LYS A 248 19.01 4.31 -6.84
CA LYS A 248 18.05 4.49 -7.94
C LYS A 248 18.60 3.84 -9.22
N LEU A 249 17.72 3.33 -10.07
CA LEU A 249 18.09 2.87 -11.40
C LEU A 249 18.45 4.07 -12.27
N GLU A 250 19.70 4.17 -12.70
CA GLU A 250 20.15 5.22 -13.61
C GLU A 250 19.64 4.96 -15.04
N THR A 251 19.02 5.96 -15.67
CA THR A 251 18.53 5.86 -17.06
C THR A 251 19.57 6.34 -18.07
N GLU A 252 19.45 5.92 -19.33
CA GLU A 252 20.31 6.40 -20.42
C GLU A 252 20.16 7.93 -20.63
N THR A 253 18.94 8.45 -20.52
CA THR A 253 18.62 9.89 -20.63
C THR A 253 19.16 10.72 -19.45
N GLU A 254 19.32 10.13 -18.26
CA GLU A 254 20.06 10.77 -17.17
C GLU A 254 21.57 10.78 -17.47
N LYS A 255 22.12 9.68 -18.02
CA LYS A 255 23.54 9.55 -18.39
C LYS A 255 23.97 10.45 -19.55
N SER A 256 23.09 10.70 -20.52
CA SER A 256 23.33 11.64 -21.62
C SER A 256 23.24 13.11 -21.19
N GLY A 257 22.67 13.39 -20.01
CA GLY A 257 22.40 14.75 -19.52
C GLY A 257 21.16 15.40 -20.13
N GLU A 258 20.37 14.66 -20.91
CA GLU A 258 19.16 15.14 -21.60
C GLU A 258 17.91 15.20 -20.71
N LEU A 259 17.96 14.58 -19.52
CA LEU A 259 16.90 14.70 -18.52
C LEU A 259 16.75 16.17 -18.07
N LEU A 260 15.51 16.67 -18.06
CA LEU A 260 15.20 18.04 -17.66
C LEU A 260 15.35 18.23 -16.14
N ASP A 261 15.78 19.43 -15.72
CA ASP A 261 16.20 19.70 -14.33
C ASP A 261 15.12 19.38 -13.28
N TYR A 262 13.84 19.59 -13.58
CA TYR A 262 12.74 19.33 -12.63
C TYR A 262 12.52 17.83 -12.31
N LEU A 263 13.13 16.92 -13.08
CA LEU A 263 13.13 15.46 -12.82
C LEU A 263 14.47 14.95 -12.27
N LYS A 264 15.46 15.84 -12.04
CA LYS A 264 16.76 15.45 -11.48
C LYS A 264 16.63 15.30 -9.97
N GLU A 265 16.63 14.05 -9.52
CA GLU A 265 16.68 13.69 -8.10
C GLU A 265 18.13 13.62 -7.62
N GLU A 266 18.50 14.51 -6.69
CA GLU A 266 19.80 14.55 -6.02
C GLU A 266 20.02 13.33 -5.10
N ASN A 267 18.95 12.82 -4.48
CA ASN A 267 19.01 11.66 -3.63
C ASN A 267 19.22 10.38 -4.46
N LYS A 268 20.45 9.86 -4.43
CA LYS A 268 20.81 8.63 -5.14
C LYS A 268 20.16 7.36 -4.58
N HIS A 269 19.51 7.41 -3.41
CA HIS A 269 18.93 6.25 -2.70
C HIS A 269 17.39 6.31 -2.65
N THR A 270 16.77 6.50 -3.82
CA THR A 270 15.30 6.49 -4.00
C THR A 270 14.73 5.16 -4.47
N GLY A 271 15.56 4.20 -4.88
CA GLY A 271 15.12 2.82 -5.15
C GLY A 271 14.67 2.10 -3.88
N LEU A 272 13.84 1.06 -4.04
CA LEU A 272 13.37 0.19 -2.97
C LEU A 272 13.61 -1.28 -3.35
N ASP A 273 14.19 -2.03 -2.42
CA ASP A 273 14.40 -3.47 -2.52
C ASP A 273 13.21 -4.20 -1.88
N ILE A 274 12.23 -4.58 -2.72
CA ILE A 274 10.99 -5.23 -2.31
C ILE A 274 10.77 -6.43 -3.25
N ASN A 275 10.80 -7.64 -2.68
CA ASN A 275 10.42 -8.85 -3.42
C ASN A 275 8.90 -8.85 -3.63
N LEU A 276 8.47 -9.18 -4.84
CA LEU A 276 7.07 -9.27 -5.24
C LEU A 276 6.87 -10.61 -5.95
N GLU A 277 5.85 -11.33 -5.55
CA GLU A 277 5.52 -12.68 -6.03
C GLU A 277 4.04 -12.72 -6.45
N ILE A 278 3.69 -13.65 -7.35
CA ILE A 278 2.32 -13.84 -7.84
C ILE A 278 2.02 -15.33 -7.84
N ASP A 279 1.03 -15.73 -7.05
CA ASP A 279 0.47 -17.08 -7.06
C ASP A 279 -0.81 -17.10 -7.90
N LEU A 280 -0.93 -18.09 -8.78
CA LEU A 280 -2.13 -18.38 -9.55
C LEU A 280 -2.55 -19.83 -9.30
N THR A 281 -3.73 -19.98 -8.71
CA THR A 281 -4.35 -21.29 -8.45
C THR A 281 -5.59 -21.46 -9.32
N THR A 282 -5.67 -22.56 -10.05
CA THR A 282 -6.86 -22.89 -10.87
C THR A 282 -7.99 -23.50 -10.02
N PRO A 283 -9.25 -23.56 -10.49
CA PRO A 283 -10.37 -24.12 -9.74
C PRO A 283 -10.23 -25.60 -9.36
N ASP A 284 -9.38 -26.34 -10.06
CA ASP A 284 -9.00 -27.74 -9.79
C ASP A 284 -7.72 -27.87 -8.93
N GLY A 285 -7.09 -26.77 -8.54
CA GLY A 285 -5.99 -26.74 -7.57
C GLY A 285 -4.59 -26.90 -8.17
N SER A 286 -4.38 -26.67 -9.47
CA SER A 286 -3.03 -26.55 -10.04
C SER A 286 -2.45 -25.17 -9.73
N HIS A 287 -1.14 -25.12 -9.45
CA HIS A 287 -0.42 -23.89 -9.12
C HIS A 287 0.56 -23.53 -10.23
N ASN A 288 0.86 -22.24 -10.43
CA ASN A 288 1.82 -21.78 -11.43
C ASN A 288 3.25 -22.32 -11.23
N ASP A 289 3.62 -22.75 -10.02
CA ASP A 289 4.87 -23.48 -9.77
C ASP A 289 4.92 -24.85 -10.48
N ASP A 290 3.76 -25.46 -10.76
CA ASP A 290 3.65 -26.70 -11.53
C ASP A 290 3.77 -26.46 -13.05
N TRP A 291 3.89 -25.21 -13.51
CA TRP A 291 3.78 -24.83 -14.94
C TRP A 291 5.15 -24.68 -15.63
N GLU A 292 6.24 -25.20 -15.05
CA GLU A 292 7.50 -25.39 -15.78
C GLU A 292 7.37 -26.54 -16.80
N GLY A 293 7.08 -26.18 -18.07
CA GLY A 293 6.98 -27.11 -19.21
C GLY A 293 7.14 -26.43 -20.58
#